data_AF-A0A939UYZ8-F1
#
_entry.id   AF-A0A939UYZ8-F1
#
_cell.length_a   1.000
_cell.length_b   1.000
_cell.length_c   1.000
_cell.angle_alpha   90.00
_cell.angle_beta   90.00
_cell.angle_gamma   90.00
#
_symmetry.space_group_name_H-M   'P 1'
#
loop_
_entity.id
_entity.type
_entity.pdbx_description
1 polymer ?
#
loop_
_entity_poly.entity_id
_entity_poly.type
_entity_poly.pdbx_seq_one_letter_code
_entity_poly.pdbx_strand_id
1 'polypeptide(L)'
;MKTKLFYFVAIVVGMMYCTTVSAQDDKQMLKEQKAIMKQATKDAKKQAKELKKDGWKVAVGATPMEKQLEELFVKERGGKVGLPQYIIGRSEAVSGSYAAARKIAVARAREEVAGTINTKVAGILESTLTNVQTSSVDVATVQKDVSTAKQLIDQSLDKTDIIFEVYREVNNNTQFQIGVAFADSKAKEILKMSMSGASAEAKAKAEEQW
;
A
#
# COMPACT_ATOMS: atom_id res chain seq x y z
N MET A 1 37.67 15.15 -5.26
CA MET A 1 36.72 14.05 -5.57
C MET A 1 36.10 13.57 -4.26
N LYS A 2 34.79 13.76 -4.07
CA LYS A 2 34.07 13.33 -2.86
C LYS A 2 32.94 12.39 -3.30
N THR A 3 33.18 11.09 -3.15
CA THR A 3 32.20 10.02 -3.38
C THR A 3 31.17 10.05 -2.27
N LYS A 4 29.90 10.27 -2.62
CA LYS A 4 28.77 10.14 -1.70
C LYS A 4 28.36 8.68 -1.64
N LEU A 5 28.64 8.06 -0.50
CA LEU A 5 28.21 6.70 -0.16
C LEU A 5 26.75 6.77 0.32
N PHE A 6 25.86 6.14 -0.44
CA PHE A 6 24.46 5.93 -0.08
C PHE A 6 24.38 5.07 1.19
N TYR A 7 23.84 5.61 2.28
CA TYR A 7 23.49 4.83 3.46
C TYR A 7 22.11 4.19 3.26
N PHE A 8 22.11 2.92 2.87
CA PHE A 8 21.00 1.99 3.05
C PHE A 8 20.97 1.60 4.54
N VAL A 9 20.04 2.17 5.31
CA VAL A 9 19.83 1.77 6.71
C VAL A 9 18.89 0.57 6.72
N ALA A 10 19.48 -0.62 6.80
CA ALA A 10 18.82 -1.82 7.29
C ALA A 10 18.83 -1.77 8.83
N ILE A 11 17.66 -1.82 9.46
CA ILE A 11 17.53 -2.15 10.88
C ILE A 11 16.56 -3.31 10.97
N VAL A 12 17.13 -4.51 11.10
CA VAL A 12 16.50 -5.71 11.64
C VAL A 12 16.69 -5.64 13.16
N VAL A 13 15.60 -5.54 13.92
CA VAL A 13 15.58 -5.92 15.35
C VAL A 13 14.26 -6.61 15.60
N GLY A 14 14.32 -7.93 15.81
CA GLY A 14 13.24 -8.68 16.41
C GLY A 14 13.14 -8.38 17.90
N MET A 15 11.93 -8.22 18.40
CA MET A 15 11.60 -8.43 19.82
C MET A 15 10.12 -8.75 19.93
N MET A 16 9.86 -10.04 20.16
CA MET A 16 8.61 -10.56 20.69
C MET A 16 8.55 -10.17 22.17
N TYR A 17 7.62 -9.30 22.55
CA TYR A 17 7.16 -9.16 23.93
C TYR A 17 5.64 -9.06 23.94
N CYS A 18 5.03 -10.09 24.53
CA CYS A 18 3.67 -10.06 25.03
C CYS A 18 3.64 -9.16 26.26
N THR A 19 2.91 -8.04 26.23
CA THR A 19 2.55 -7.30 27.45
C THR A 19 1.16 -6.70 27.37
N THR A 20 0.46 -6.84 28.48
CA THR A 20 -0.89 -6.38 28.80
C THR A 20 -1.15 -4.90 28.48
N VAL A 21 -2.18 -4.64 27.66
CA VAL A 21 -2.65 -3.30 27.29
C VAL A 21 -3.16 -2.56 28.53
N SER A 22 -2.48 -1.47 28.91
CA SER A 22 -2.92 -0.53 29.94
C SER A 22 -3.23 0.84 29.33
N ALA A 23 -4.11 1.63 29.95
CA ALA A 23 -4.54 2.95 29.44
C ALA A 23 -3.41 4.00 29.29
N GLN A 24 -2.18 3.72 29.78
CA GLN A 24 -0.99 4.54 29.52
C GLN A 24 -0.43 4.30 28.11
N ASP A 25 -0.53 3.08 27.58
CA ASP A 25 -0.07 2.73 26.23
C ASP A 25 -0.92 3.45 25.18
N ASP A 26 -2.25 3.54 25.37
CA ASP A 26 -3.14 4.23 24.42
C ASP A 26 -2.80 5.71 24.23
N LYS A 27 -2.46 6.40 25.33
CA LYS A 27 -2.05 7.82 25.27
C LYS A 27 -0.69 7.98 24.60
N GLN A 28 0.22 7.03 24.80
CA GLN A 28 1.54 7.03 24.18
C GLN A 28 1.45 6.73 22.68
N MET A 29 0.70 5.69 22.29
CA MET A 29 0.42 5.35 20.89
C MET A 29 -0.27 6.50 20.15
N LEU A 30 -1.21 7.20 20.79
CA LEU A 30 -1.86 8.37 20.21
C LEU A 30 -0.87 9.53 19.99
N LYS A 31 0.07 9.74 20.92
CA LYS A 31 1.12 10.77 20.77
C LYS A 31 2.08 10.41 19.65
N GLU A 32 2.51 9.16 19.57
CA GLU A 32 3.39 8.64 18.52
C GLU A 32 2.72 8.75 17.15
N GLN A 33 1.45 8.35 17.03
CA GLN A 33 0.67 8.50 15.80
C GLN A 33 0.56 9.97 15.39
N LYS A 34 0.26 10.88 16.33
CA LYS A 34 0.25 12.33 16.03
C LYS A 34 1.62 12.84 15.58
N ALA A 35 2.71 12.33 16.14
CA ALA A 35 4.07 12.70 15.73
C ALA A 35 4.38 12.20 14.30
N ILE A 36 4.01 10.96 13.98
CA ILE A 36 4.14 10.37 12.63
C ILE A 36 3.35 11.19 11.61
N MET A 37 2.09 11.53 11.91
CA MET A 37 1.25 12.37 11.05
C MET A 37 1.84 13.76 10.84
N LYS A 38 2.33 14.40 11.92
CA LYS A 38 2.98 15.71 11.83
C LYS A 38 4.25 15.66 10.96
N GLN A 39 5.01 14.57 11.05
CA GLN A 39 6.18 14.36 10.21
C GLN A 39 5.77 14.10 8.75
N ALA A 40 4.71 13.33 8.50
CA ALA A 40 4.14 13.11 7.17
C ALA A 40 3.79 14.44 6.49
N THR A 41 3.07 15.33 7.18
CA THR A 41 2.72 16.66 6.66
C THR A 41 3.96 17.53 6.38
N LYS A 42 5.01 17.46 7.21
CA LYS A 42 6.25 18.20 6.98
C LYS A 42 7.00 17.71 5.76
N ASP A 43 7.15 16.39 5.63
CA ASP A 43 7.86 15.78 4.51
C ASP A 43 7.10 16.00 3.21
N ALA A 44 5.76 15.90 3.23
CA ALA A 44 4.91 16.18 2.07
C ALA A 44 5.09 17.62 1.57
N LYS A 45 5.16 18.60 2.48
CA LYS A 45 5.43 20.01 2.12
C LYS A 45 6.83 20.19 1.53
N LYS A 46 7.83 19.47 2.02
CA LYS A 46 9.20 19.54 1.49
C LYS A 46 9.24 18.95 0.08
N GLN A 47 8.67 17.76 -0.10
CA GLN A 47 8.64 17.08 -1.39
C GLN A 47 7.81 17.87 -2.42
N ALA A 48 6.68 18.46 -2.02
CA ALA A 48 5.89 19.32 -2.90
C ALA A 48 6.71 20.50 -3.44
N LYS A 49 7.54 21.12 -2.60
CA LYS A 49 8.43 22.21 -3.02
C LYS A 49 9.52 21.73 -3.98
N GLU A 50 10.10 20.56 -3.73
CA GLU A 50 11.11 19.95 -4.61
C GLU A 50 10.50 19.61 -5.97
N LEU A 51 9.34 18.94 -6.00
CA LEU A 51 8.64 18.60 -7.23
C LEU A 51 8.23 19.85 -8.02
N LYS A 52 7.77 20.92 -7.36
CA LYS A 52 7.49 22.18 -8.04
C LYS A 52 8.74 22.81 -8.67
N LYS A 53 9.91 22.72 -8.00
CA LYS A 53 11.18 23.19 -8.55
C LYS A 53 11.63 22.36 -9.75
N ASP A 54 11.36 21.06 -9.72
CA ASP A 54 11.67 20.12 -10.80
C ASP A 54 10.67 20.17 -11.97
N GLY A 55 9.76 21.16 -11.96
CA GLY A 55 8.81 21.43 -13.05
C GLY A 55 7.54 20.58 -13.03
N TRP A 56 7.27 19.85 -11.96
CA TRP A 56 6.04 19.07 -11.81
C TRP A 56 4.82 19.95 -11.59
N LYS A 57 3.72 19.57 -12.23
CA LYS A 57 2.45 20.27 -12.26
C LYS A 57 1.33 19.32 -11.84
N VAL A 58 0.27 19.88 -11.27
CA VAL A 58 -1.00 19.17 -11.03
C VAL A 58 -1.96 19.48 -12.17
N ALA A 59 -2.85 18.54 -12.48
CA ALA A 59 -3.93 18.79 -13.46
C ALA A 59 -4.80 19.97 -13.01
N VAL A 60 -5.32 20.73 -13.99
CA VAL A 60 -6.20 21.88 -13.71
C VAL A 60 -7.47 21.38 -13.02
N GLY A 61 -7.83 22.00 -11.89
CA GLY A 61 -8.98 21.61 -11.08
C GLY A 61 -8.73 20.45 -10.11
N ALA A 62 -7.55 19.82 -10.13
CA ALA A 62 -7.18 18.81 -9.14
C ALA A 62 -6.76 19.43 -7.81
N THR A 63 -6.79 18.61 -6.75
CA THR A 63 -6.28 18.95 -5.42
C THR A 63 -4.83 19.46 -5.51
N PRO A 64 -4.41 20.50 -4.76
CA PRO A 64 -3.04 20.98 -4.80
C PRO A 64 -2.01 19.90 -4.46
N MET A 65 -0.81 19.98 -5.05
CA MET A 65 0.26 18.98 -4.89
C MET A 65 0.60 18.70 -3.42
N GLU A 66 0.68 19.75 -2.60
CA GLU A 66 0.92 19.62 -1.16
C GLU A 66 -0.12 18.75 -0.47
N LYS A 67 -1.38 18.88 -0.87
CA LYS A 67 -2.50 18.16 -0.26
C LYS A 67 -2.56 16.72 -0.74
N GLN A 68 -2.28 16.47 -2.02
CA GLN A 68 -2.14 15.12 -2.55
C GLN A 68 -0.99 14.35 -1.87
N LEU A 69 0.18 14.97 -1.70
CA LEU A 69 1.33 14.36 -1.02
C LEU A 69 1.10 14.18 0.48
N GLU A 70 0.39 15.11 1.11
CA GLU A 70 -0.02 14.97 2.50
C GLU A 70 -0.92 13.74 2.65
N GLU A 71 -1.91 13.56 1.79
CA GLU A 71 -2.77 12.38 1.78
C GLU A 71 -1.98 11.10 1.51
N LEU A 72 -1.07 11.09 0.54
CA LEU A 72 -0.20 9.96 0.24
C LEU A 72 0.66 9.56 1.43
N PHE A 73 1.37 10.50 2.04
CA PHE A 73 2.26 10.20 3.15
C PHE A 73 1.49 9.84 4.42
N VAL A 74 0.33 10.45 4.63
CA VAL A 74 -0.57 10.06 5.71
C VAL A 74 -1.10 8.65 5.49
N LYS A 75 -1.48 8.24 4.27
CA LYS A 75 -1.95 6.87 4.03
C LYS A 75 -0.83 5.83 4.11
N GLU A 76 0.39 6.18 3.72
CA GLU A 76 1.57 5.33 3.87
C GLU A 76 1.99 5.12 5.31
N ARG A 77 1.92 6.19 6.13
CA ARG A 77 2.44 6.17 7.50
C ARG A 77 1.34 6.02 8.56
N GLY A 78 0.10 6.32 8.19
CA GLY A 78 -1.04 6.52 9.07
C GLY A 78 -1.75 5.24 9.50
N GLY A 79 -1.03 4.12 9.49
CA GLY A 79 -1.47 2.93 10.20
C GLY A 79 -1.84 3.23 11.66
N LYS A 80 -2.67 2.37 12.26
CA LYS A 80 -2.58 2.19 13.71
C LYS A 80 -1.14 1.79 14.01
N VAL A 81 -0.59 2.18 15.16
CA VAL A 81 0.74 1.71 15.58
C VAL A 81 0.75 0.18 15.46
N GLY A 82 1.51 -0.35 14.51
CA GLY A 82 1.61 -1.78 14.20
C GLY A 82 0.96 -2.31 12.92
N LEU A 83 0.04 -1.60 12.22
CA LEU A 83 -0.62 -2.14 11.01
C LEU A 83 -0.91 -1.08 9.91
N PRO A 84 -0.50 -1.29 8.65
CA PRO A 84 -0.80 -0.39 7.54
C PRO A 84 -2.28 -0.42 7.18
N GLN A 85 -2.96 0.73 7.17
CA GLN A 85 -4.39 0.83 6.80
C GLN A 85 -4.63 0.83 5.29
N TYR A 86 -3.60 1.12 4.51
CA TYR A 86 -3.67 1.19 3.05
C TYR A 86 -2.48 0.49 2.43
N ILE A 87 -2.73 -0.16 1.31
CA ILE A 87 -1.71 -0.64 0.38
C ILE A 87 -1.55 0.43 -0.68
N ILE A 88 -0.32 0.93 -0.83
CA ILE A 88 0.00 2.05 -1.71
C ILE A 88 0.84 1.54 -2.86
N GLY A 89 0.45 1.88 -4.09
CA GLY A 89 1.26 1.67 -5.28
C GLY A 89 1.66 3.00 -5.88
N ARG A 90 2.90 3.12 -6.34
CA ARG A 90 3.48 4.31 -6.93
C ARG A 90 4.14 3.96 -8.23
N SER A 91 3.82 4.72 -9.27
CA SER A 91 4.50 4.51 -10.53
C SER A 91 4.80 5.79 -11.26
N GLU A 92 5.73 5.66 -12.19
CA GLU A 92 6.02 6.69 -13.16
C GLU A 92 5.91 6.13 -14.58
N ALA A 93 5.53 6.99 -15.50
CA ALA A 93 5.55 6.66 -16.91
C ALA A 93 5.84 7.89 -17.76
N VAL A 94 6.57 7.69 -18.86
CA VAL A 94 6.83 8.69 -19.89
C VAL A 94 6.19 8.21 -21.19
N SER A 95 5.50 9.09 -21.90
CA SER A 95 4.95 8.80 -23.23
C SER A 95 4.82 10.06 -24.06
N GLY A 96 4.75 9.91 -25.39
CA GLY A 96 4.56 11.03 -26.32
C GLY A 96 3.22 11.75 -26.21
N SER A 97 2.26 11.19 -25.46
CA SER A 97 1.00 11.87 -25.16
C SER A 97 0.67 11.85 -23.66
N TYR A 98 0.03 12.91 -23.22
CA TYR A 98 -0.48 13.06 -21.85
C TYR A 98 -1.35 11.88 -21.41
N ALA A 99 -2.33 11.51 -22.24
CA ALA A 99 -3.27 10.43 -21.93
C ALA A 99 -2.59 9.05 -21.87
N ALA A 100 -1.64 8.78 -22.77
CA ALA A 100 -0.92 7.51 -22.77
C ALA A 100 0.00 7.38 -21.54
N ALA A 101 0.76 8.44 -21.21
CA ALA A 101 1.63 8.45 -20.05
C ALA A 101 0.82 8.23 -18.76
N ARG A 102 -0.31 8.95 -18.61
CA ARG A 102 -1.22 8.77 -17.48
C ARG A 102 -1.74 7.34 -17.39
N LYS A 103 -2.26 6.78 -18.49
CA LYS A 103 -2.82 5.43 -18.52
C LYS A 103 -1.80 4.37 -18.09
N ILE A 104 -0.57 4.49 -18.60
CA ILE A 104 0.52 3.56 -18.25
C ILE A 104 0.89 3.69 -16.77
N ALA A 105 1.00 4.92 -16.25
CA ALA A 105 1.31 5.13 -14.83
C ALA A 105 0.19 4.59 -13.92
N VAL A 106 -1.08 4.86 -14.22
CA VAL A 106 -2.20 4.31 -13.44
C VAL A 106 -2.16 2.78 -13.42
N ALA A 107 -1.97 2.16 -14.59
CA ALA A 107 -1.93 0.71 -14.71
C ALA A 107 -0.80 0.09 -13.86
N ARG A 108 0.42 0.63 -13.95
CA ARG A 108 1.58 0.15 -13.17
C ARG A 108 1.40 0.36 -11.66
N ALA A 109 0.82 1.49 -11.24
CA ALA A 109 0.58 1.74 -9.82
C ALA A 109 -0.43 0.73 -9.25
N ARG A 110 -1.46 0.37 -10.03
CA ARG A 110 -2.41 -0.69 -9.66
C ARG A 110 -1.76 -2.07 -9.64
N GLU A 111 -0.87 -2.35 -10.58
CA GLU A 111 -0.10 -3.61 -10.62
C GLU A 111 0.78 -3.79 -9.37
N GLU A 112 1.41 -2.72 -8.87
CA GLU A 112 2.18 -2.77 -7.62
C GLU A 112 1.28 -3.06 -6.40
N VAL A 113 0.09 -2.46 -6.34
CA VAL A 113 -0.91 -2.77 -5.30
C VAL A 113 -1.32 -4.24 -5.39
N ALA A 114 -1.64 -4.72 -6.60
CA ALA A 114 -1.99 -6.12 -6.84
C ALA A 114 -0.87 -7.06 -6.39
N GLY A 115 0.37 -6.77 -6.76
CA GLY A 115 1.55 -7.53 -6.36
C GLY A 115 1.70 -7.60 -4.84
N THR A 116 1.53 -6.46 -4.15
CA THR A 116 1.60 -6.42 -2.69
C THR A 116 0.49 -7.25 -2.04
N ILE A 117 -0.76 -7.12 -2.52
CA ILE A 117 -1.88 -7.93 -2.03
C ILE A 117 -1.61 -9.42 -2.26
N ASN A 118 -1.15 -9.79 -3.46
CA ASN A 118 -0.85 -11.17 -3.83
C ASN A 118 0.20 -11.80 -2.92
N THR A 119 1.25 -11.06 -2.57
CA THR A 119 2.27 -11.50 -1.62
C THR A 119 1.69 -11.71 -0.22
N LYS A 120 0.83 -10.78 0.25
CA LYS A 120 0.14 -10.93 1.55
C LYS A 120 -0.76 -12.17 1.58
N VAL A 121 -1.59 -12.35 0.54
CA VAL A 121 -2.49 -13.51 0.41
C VAL A 121 -1.69 -14.81 0.39
N ALA A 122 -0.61 -14.88 -0.39
CA ALA A 122 0.26 -16.06 -0.44
C ALA A 122 0.85 -16.39 0.95
N GLY A 123 1.35 -15.40 1.68
CA GLY A 123 1.91 -15.60 3.03
C GLY A 123 0.90 -16.13 4.06
N ILE A 124 -0.34 -15.59 4.05
CA ILE A 124 -1.42 -16.08 4.94
C ILE A 124 -1.76 -17.54 4.63
N LEU A 125 -1.71 -17.91 3.35
CA LEU A 125 -2.02 -19.26 2.91
C LEU A 125 -0.90 -20.25 3.21
N GLU A 126 0.37 -19.89 3.01
CA GLU A 126 1.52 -20.71 3.43
C GLU A 126 1.47 -20.97 4.94
N SER A 127 1.14 -19.95 5.73
CA SER A 127 0.95 -20.10 7.17
C SER A 127 -0.24 -21.00 7.50
N THR A 128 -1.34 -20.89 6.75
CA THR A 128 -2.52 -21.75 6.92
C THR A 128 -2.18 -23.21 6.59
N LEU A 129 -1.54 -23.49 5.46
CA LEU A 129 -1.16 -24.84 5.02
C LEU A 129 -0.20 -25.51 6.00
N THR A 130 0.82 -24.78 6.47
CA THR A 130 1.79 -25.28 7.47
C THR A 130 1.09 -25.71 8.76
N ASN A 131 0.02 -25.00 9.14
CA ASN A 131 -0.73 -25.29 10.36
C ASN A 131 -1.83 -26.36 10.17
N VAL A 132 -2.22 -26.65 8.92
CA VAL A 132 -3.35 -27.53 8.56
C VAL A 132 -2.90 -28.93 8.14
N GLN A 133 -1.61 -29.28 8.29
CA GLN A 133 -1.15 -30.69 8.22
C GLN A 133 -1.88 -31.64 9.20
N THR A 134 -2.71 -31.10 10.11
CA THR A 134 -3.55 -31.83 11.08
C THR A 134 -5.05 -31.86 10.73
N SER A 135 -5.55 -31.11 9.73
CA SER A 135 -7.00 -31.05 9.40
C SER A 135 -7.28 -31.14 7.90
N SER A 136 -8.43 -31.73 7.56
CA SER A 136 -8.82 -32.23 6.23
C SER A 136 -9.12 -31.17 5.16
N VAL A 137 -8.33 -30.10 5.06
CA VAL A 137 -8.51 -29.07 4.03
C VAL A 137 -7.79 -29.51 2.76
N ASP A 138 -8.56 -29.66 1.67
CA ASP A 138 -8.04 -29.99 0.36
C ASP A 138 -7.24 -28.81 -0.23
N VAL A 139 -5.96 -29.05 -0.53
CA VAL A 139 -5.05 -28.10 -1.18
C VAL A 139 -5.65 -27.54 -2.47
N ALA A 140 -6.45 -28.34 -3.19
CA ALA A 140 -7.13 -27.90 -4.41
C ALA A 140 -8.19 -26.81 -4.14
N THR A 141 -8.90 -26.90 -3.01
CA THR A 141 -9.87 -25.87 -2.58
C THR A 141 -9.16 -24.55 -2.29
N VAL A 142 -8.01 -24.61 -1.62
CA VAL A 142 -7.20 -23.43 -1.31
C VAL A 142 -6.70 -22.74 -2.59
N GLN A 143 -6.25 -23.49 -3.59
CA GLN A 143 -5.83 -22.93 -4.89
C GLN A 143 -6.98 -22.25 -5.65
N LYS A 144 -8.19 -22.80 -5.56
CA LYS A 144 -9.40 -22.18 -6.13
C LYS A 144 -9.76 -20.88 -5.42
N ASP A 145 -9.67 -20.85 -4.09
CA ASP A 145 -9.92 -19.65 -3.30
C ASP A 145 -8.89 -18.57 -3.63
N VAL A 146 -7.61 -18.92 -3.84
CA VAL A 146 -6.56 -17.98 -4.32
C VAL A 146 -6.93 -17.35 -5.65
N SER A 147 -7.33 -18.17 -6.62
CA SER A 147 -7.63 -17.70 -7.96
C SER A 147 -8.84 -16.77 -7.96
N THR A 148 -9.83 -17.09 -7.12
CA THR A 148 -11.02 -16.27 -6.90
C THR A 148 -10.66 -14.94 -6.21
N ALA A 149 -9.81 -14.98 -5.18
CA ALA A 149 -9.33 -13.79 -4.47
C ALA A 149 -8.63 -12.84 -5.45
N LYS A 150 -7.68 -13.35 -6.24
CA LYS A 150 -6.94 -12.60 -7.26
C LYS A 150 -7.88 -11.91 -8.24
N GLN A 151 -8.85 -12.65 -8.80
CA GLN A 151 -9.81 -12.10 -9.73
C GLN A 151 -10.66 -10.97 -9.11
N LEU A 152 -11.14 -11.16 -7.88
CA LEU A 152 -11.93 -10.13 -7.18
C LEU A 152 -11.08 -8.91 -6.80
N ILE A 153 -9.83 -9.11 -6.43
CA ILE A 153 -8.86 -8.04 -6.17
C ILE A 153 -8.66 -7.24 -7.46
N ASP A 154 -8.33 -7.88 -8.58
CA ASP A 154 -8.10 -7.22 -9.87
C ASP A 154 -9.32 -6.39 -10.30
N GLN A 155 -10.54 -6.94 -10.17
CA GLN A 155 -11.78 -6.20 -10.42
C GLN A 155 -11.97 -5.00 -9.48
N SER A 156 -11.52 -5.11 -8.24
CA SER A 156 -11.63 -4.04 -7.25
C SER A 156 -10.59 -2.93 -7.44
N LEU A 157 -9.45 -3.26 -8.06
CA LEU A 157 -8.35 -2.34 -8.33
C LEU A 157 -8.69 -1.34 -9.45
N ASP A 158 -9.59 -1.70 -10.36
CA ASP A 158 -10.04 -0.77 -11.40
C ASP A 158 -10.76 0.46 -10.85
N LYS A 159 -11.33 0.34 -9.64
CA LYS A 159 -12.01 1.42 -8.90
C LYS A 159 -11.14 2.03 -7.80
N THR A 160 -9.82 1.84 -7.86
CA THR A 160 -8.90 2.44 -6.87
C THR A 160 -8.82 3.96 -6.98
N ASP A 161 -8.73 4.61 -5.82
CA ASP A 161 -8.59 6.05 -5.74
C ASP A 161 -7.14 6.46 -6.06
N ILE A 162 -7.02 7.34 -7.05
CA ILE A 162 -5.77 8.04 -7.32
C ILE A 162 -5.65 9.17 -6.31
N ILE A 163 -4.69 9.05 -5.42
CA ILE A 163 -4.48 10.00 -4.30
C ILE A 163 -3.32 10.96 -4.57
N PHE A 164 -2.50 10.65 -5.57
CA PHE A 164 -1.41 11.50 -6.03
C PHE A 164 -1.29 11.39 -7.55
N GLU A 165 -1.30 12.53 -8.23
CA GLU A 165 -1.16 12.64 -9.67
C GLU A 165 -0.49 13.96 -10.03
N VAL A 166 0.74 13.87 -10.54
CA VAL A 166 1.49 15.00 -11.06
C VAL A 166 2.10 14.65 -12.40
N TYR A 167 2.31 15.67 -13.23
CA TYR A 167 2.92 15.51 -14.54
C TYR A 167 3.95 16.59 -14.83
N ARG A 168 4.87 16.30 -15.74
CA ARG A 168 5.78 17.29 -16.31
C ARG A 168 6.07 16.95 -17.77
N GLU A 169 6.59 17.92 -18.51
CA GLU A 169 7.06 17.71 -19.87
C GLU A 169 8.57 17.41 -19.84
N VAL A 170 9.00 16.39 -20.56
CA VAL A 170 10.40 15.95 -20.67
C VAL A 170 10.68 15.62 -22.14
N ASN A 171 11.54 16.39 -22.80
CA ASN A 171 11.99 16.13 -24.18
C ASN A 171 10.81 15.86 -25.16
N ASN A 172 9.84 16.77 -25.22
CA ASN A 172 8.60 16.67 -26.01
C ASN A 172 7.65 15.51 -25.62
N ASN A 173 7.99 14.74 -24.59
CA ASN A 173 7.11 13.72 -24.01
C ASN A 173 6.48 14.24 -22.71
N THR A 174 5.44 13.57 -22.25
CA THR A 174 4.84 13.80 -20.93
C THR A 174 5.27 12.70 -19.98
N GLN A 175 5.77 13.09 -18.80
CA GLN A 175 6.02 12.19 -17.68
C GLN A 175 4.93 12.37 -16.63
N PHE A 176 4.41 11.26 -16.09
CA PHE A 176 3.51 11.23 -14.94
C PHE A 176 4.16 10.53 -13.76
N GLN A 177 3.83 10.99 -12.56
CA GLN A 177 3.95 10.26 -11.30
C GLN A 177 2.57 10.09 -10.71
N ILE A 178 2.22 8.85 -10.36
CA ILE A 178 0.91 8.50 -9.83
C ILE A 178 1.08 7.66 -8.57
N GLY A 179 0.27 7.98 -7.55
CA GLY A 179 0.10 7.20 -6.34
C GLY A 179 -1.35 6.76 -6.20
N VAL A 180 -1.55 5.47 -5.99
CA VAL A 180 -2.85 4.84 -5.81
C VAL A 180 -2.92 4.25 -4.41
N ALA A 181 -4.07 4.40 -3.75
CA ALA A 181 -4.33 3.75 -2.47
C ALA A 181 -5.43 2.70 -2.59
N PHE A 182 -5.21 1.59 -1.92
CA PHE A 182 -6.22 0.57 -1.70
C PHE A 182 -6.37 0.30 -0.21
N ALA A 183 -7.61 0.30 0.28
CA ALA A 183 -7.87 0.06 1.69
C ALA A 183 -7.53 -1.40 2.05
N ASP A 184 -6.70 -1.56 3.06
CA ASP A 184 -6.21 -2.86 3.51
C ASP A 184 -7.37 -3.72 4.08
N SER A 185 -8.35 -3.08 4.73
CA SER A 185 -9.61 -3.73 5.16
C SER A 185 -10.43 -4.30 4.01
N LYS A 186 -10.43 -3.65 2.84
CA LYS A 186 -11.15 -4.11 1.65
C LYS A 186 -10.47 -5.32 1.03
N ALA A 187 -9.14 -5.34 1.01
CA ALA A 187 -8.37 -6.53 0.59
C ALA A 187 -8.69 -7.74 1.48
N LYS A 188 -8.72 -7.50 2.79
CA LYS A 188 -9.08 -8.51 3.80
C LYS A 188 -10.51 -9.04 3.63
N GLU A 189 -11.48 -8.17 3.36
CA GLU A 189 -12.86 -8.56 3.09
C GLU A 189 -12.99 -9.43 1.83
N ILE A 190 -12.34 -9.03 0.73
CA ILE A 190 -12.32 -9.80 -0.52
C ILE A 190 -11.71 -11.18 -0.28
N LEU A 191 -10.60 -11.25 0.46
CA LEU A 191 -9.99 -12.52 0.84
C LEU A 191 -10.97 -13.40 1.64
N LYS A 192 -11.63 -12.85 2.67
CA LYS A 192 -12.65 -13.58 3.45
C LYS A 192 -13.81 -14.10 2.59
N MET A 193 -14.30 -13.31 1.65
CA MET A 193 -15.36 -13.71 0.72
C MET A 193 -14.90 -14.81 -0.23
N SER A 194 -13.67 -14.73 -0.73
CA SER A 194 -13.10 -15.74 -1.63
C SER A 194 -12.85 -17.08 -0.94
N MET A 195 -12.57 -17.08 0.36
CA MET A 195 -12.28 -18.27 1.18
C MET A 195 -13.55 -19.06 1.58
N SER A 196 -14.53 -19.17 0.68
CA SER A 196 -15.83 -19.79 0.98
C SER A 196 -15.75 -21.27 1.34
N GLY A 197 -14.69 -21.99 0.91
CA GLY A 197 -14.41 -23.38 1.28
C GLY A 197 -13.41 -23.57 2.43
N ALA A 198 -12.74 -22.51 2.88
CA ALA A 198 -11.77 -22.58 3.96
C ALA A 198 -12.47 -22.60 5.33
N SER A 199 -11.98 -23.46 6.24
CA SER A 199 -12.52 -23.62 7.60
C SER A 199 -12.56 -22.29 8.36
N ALA A 200 -13.43 -22.19 9.38
CA ALA A 200 -13.53 -21.00 10.23
C ALA A 200 -12.16 -20.58 10.83
N GLU A 201 -11.25 -21.53 11.02
CA GLU A 201 -9.88 -21.30 11.49
C GLU A 201 -9.00 -20.58 10.46
N ALA A 202 -9.11 -20.92 9.17
CA ALA A 202 -8.38 -20.22 8.11
C ALA A 202 -8.87 -18.76 7.98
N LYS A 203 -10.18 -18.53 8.14
CA LYS A 203 -10.78 -17.18 8.16
C LYS A 203 -10.34 -16.38 9.40
N ALA A 204 -10.21 -17.03 10.55
CA ALA A 204 -9.72 -16.40 11.79
C ALA A 204 -8.21 -16.06 11.70
N LYS A 205 -7.39 -16.88 11.04
CA LYS A 205 -5.96 -16.57 10.85
C LYS A 205 -5.70 -15.48 9.82
N ALA A 206 -6.49 -15.44 8.73
CA ALA A 206 -6.51 -14.29 7.85
C ALA A 206 -6.92 -12.99 8.59
N GLU A 207 -7.58 -13.12 9.74
CA GLU A 207 -7.92 -11.99 10.60
C GLU A 207 -6.78 -11.55 11.52
N GLU A 208 -5.96 -12.47 11.98
CA GLU A 208 -4.82 -12.21 12.86
C GLU A 208 -3.55 -11.77 12.10
N GLN A 209 -3.34 -12.28 10.89
CA GLN A 209 -2.12 -12.07 10.09
C GLN A 209 -2.21 -10.91 9.09
N TRP A 210 -3.40 -10.33 8.93
CA TRP A 210 -3.65 -9.17 8.08
C TRP A 210 -3.86 -7.92 8.93
#